data_AF-A0A3N5I4B0-F1
#
_entry.id   AF-A0A3N5I4B0-F1
#
_cell.length_a   1.000
_cell.length_b   1.000
_cell.length_c   1.000
_cell.angle_alpha   90.00
_cell.angle_beta   90.00
_cell.angle_gamma   90.00
#
_symmetry.space_group_name_H-M   'P 1'
#
loop_
_entity.id
_entity.type
_entity.pdbx_description
1 polymer ?
#
loop_
_entity_poly.entity_id
_entity_poly.type
_entity_poly.pdbx_seq_one_letter_code
_entity_poly.pdbx_strand_id
1 'polypeptide(L)'
;MSGVETQDVKGEEAALAIFQKGGFDAILSDDKRFVRRLRALNVPYITPAVCIVILLKQGKINLQVALEKLELLSHFISSDEYNTVKWALDTWRTP
;
A
#
# COMPACT_ATOMS: atom_id res chain seq x y z
N MET A 1 25.75 34.20 -3.27
CA MET A 1 25.34 32.82 -3.54
C MET A 1 24.16 32.54 -2.64
N SER A 2 22.95 32.50 -3.18
CA SER A 2 21.72 32.25 -2.43
C SER A 2 21.75 30.81 -1.93
N GLY A 3 21.78 30.64 -0.60
CA GLY A 3 21.54 29.35 0.02
C GLY A 3 20.15 28.88 -0.41
N VAL A 4 20.10 27.81 -1.21
CA VAL A 4 18.86 27.10 -1.46
C VAL A 4 18.56 26.38 -0.15
N GLU A 5 17.73 26.98 0.69
CA GLU A 5 17.05 26.25 1.74
C GLU A 5 16.22 25.17 1.04
N THR A 6 16.76 23.96 0.96
CA THR A 6 15.94 22.78 0.68
C THR A 6 14.99 22.68 1.85
N GLN A 7 13.73 23.07 1.63
CA GLN A 7 12.66 22.76 2.58
C GLN A 7 12.81 21.31 2.98
N ASP A 8 12.98 21.08 4.27
CA ASP A 8 13.19 19.75 4.85
C ASP A 8 11.85 19.02 4.74
N VAL A 9 11.59 18.47 3.55
CA VAL A 9 10.32 17.84 3.21
C VAL A 9 10.20 16.57 4.07
N LYS A 10 9.21 16.53 4.97
CA LYS A 10 9.01 15.45 5.94
C LYS A 10 7.72 14.68 5.69
N GLY A 11 7.68 13.44 6.19
CA GLY A 11 6.49 12.59 6.12
C GLY A 11 6.07 12.28 4.68
N GLU A 12 4.78 12.42 4.42
CA GLU A 12 4.12 12.11 3.14
C GLU A 12 4.70 12.90 1.95
N GLU A 13 5.04 14.17 2.17
CA GLU A 13 5.66 14.99 1.12
C GLU A 13 7.05 14.46 0.75
N ALA A 14 7.79 13.91 1.72
CA ALA A 14 9.08 13.30 1.47
C ALA A 14 8.92 12.04 0.62
N ALA A 15 7.91 11.22 0.94
CA ALA A 15 7.57 10.04 0.16
C ALA A 15 7.18 10.40 -1.29
N LEU A 16 6.39 11.45 -1.49
CA LEU A 16 6.06 11.96 -2.83
C LEU A 16 7.30 12.48 -3.57
N ALA A 17 8.15 13.28 -2.92
CA ALA A 17 9.36 13.81 -3.52
C ALA A 17 10.34 12.70 -3.92
N ILE A 18 10.44 11.63 -3.12
CA ILE A 18 11.24 10.45 -3.44
C ILE A 18 10.62 9.70 -4.62
N PHE A 19 9.31 9.46 -4.62
CA PHE A 19 8.62 8.78 -5.71
C PHE A 19 8.81 9.51 -7.05
N GLN A 20 8.74 10.85 -7.05
CA GLN A 20 8.96 11.68 -8.24
C GLN A 20 10.38 11.59 -8.81
N LYS A 21 11.39 11.21 -8.01
CA LYS A 21 12.75 10.95 -8.51
C LYS A 21 12.85 9.63 -9.30
N GLY A 22 11.82 8.79 -9.27
CA GLY A 22 11.74 7.53 -10.00
C GLY A 22 12.41 6.35 -9.29
N GLY A 23 12.36 5.19 -9.93
CA GLY A 23 12.90 3.93 -9.40
C GLY A 23 11.93 3.11 -8.53
N PHE A 24 10.66 3.55 -8.44
CA PHE A 24 9.61 2.87 -7.69
C PHE A 24 8.34 2.76 -8.52
N ASP A 25 7.63 1.64 -8.41
CA ASP A 25 6.37 1.40 -9.14
C ASP A 25 5.16 2.02 -8.43
N ALA A 26 5.19 2.13 -7.11
CA ALA A 26 4.10 2.64 -6.28
C ALA A 26 4.56 3.12 -4.90
N ILE A 27 3.72 3.89 -4.21
CA ILE A 27 3.88 4.25 -2.80
C ILE A 27 3.03 3.32 -1.92
N LEU A 28 3.60 2.74 -0.86
CA LEU A 28 2.86 2.00 0.15
C LEU A 28 2.43 2.95 1.29
N SER A 29 1.14 2.97 1.63
CA SER A 29 0.66 3.71 2.80
C SER A 29 -0.61 3.10 3.40
N ASP A 30 -0.73 3.19 4.72
CA ASP A 30 -1.94 2.91 5.51
C ASP A 30 -2.74 4.18 5.86
N ASP A 31 -2.17 5.38 5.64
CA ASP A 31 -2.85 6.64 5.95
C ASP A 31 -3.96 6.94 4.92
N LYS A 32 -5.20 7.01 5.42
CA LYS A 32 -6.39 7.23 4.59
C LYS A 32 -6.39 8.60 3.89
N ARG A 33 -5.85 9.65 4.52
CA ARG A 33 -5.78 10.99 3.91
C ARG A 33 -4.72 10.98 2.81
N PHE A 34 -3.58 10.34 3.05
CA PHE A 34 -2.54 10.23 2.06
C PHE A 34 -2.97 9.40 0.86
N VAL A 35 -3.56 8.23 1.07
CA VAL A 35 -4.09 7.37 -0.01
C VAL A 35 -5.11 8.12 -0.87
N ARG A 36 -6.00 8.92 -0.26
CA ARG A 36 -6.94 9.76 -1.01
C ARG A 36 -6.23 10.81 -1.86
N ARG A 37 -5.17 11.41 -1.32
CA ARG A 37 -4.34 12.36 -2.06
C ARG A 37 -3.58 11.69 -3.21
N LEU A 38 -2.95 10.54 -2.98
CA LEU A 38 -2.27 9.75 -4.02
C LEU A 38 -3.22 9.42 -5.16
N ARG A 39 -4.44 8.98 -4.83
CA ARG A 39 -5.50 8.74 -5.81
C ARG A 39 -5.85 10.00 -6.61
N ALA A 40 -6.04 11.15 -5.94
CA ALA A 40 -6.37 12.40 -6.61
C ALA A 40 -5.25 12.90 -7.54
N LEU A 41 -3.99 12.58 -7.22
CA LEU A 41 -2.82 12.91 -8.01
C LEU A 41 -2.46 11.86 -9.07
N ASN A 42 -3.25 10.79 -9.22
CA ASN A 42 -2.93 9.63 -10.06
C ASN A 42 -1.55 9.02 -9.77
N VAL A 43 -1.09 9.10 -8.52
CA VAL A 43 0.13 8.42 -8.08
C VAL A 43 -0.21 6.97 -7.75
N PRO A 44 0.44 5.97 -8.38
CA PRO A 44 0.23 4.58 -8.05
C PRO A 44 0.52 4.30 -6.57
N TYR A 45 -0.37 3.58 -5.90
CA TYR A 45 -0.24 3.26 -4.50
C TYR A 45 -0.68 1.84 -4.19
N ILE A 46 -0.16 1.30 -3.08
CA ILE A 46 -0.57 0.02 -2.50
C ILE A 46 -0.92 0.21 -1.02
N THR A 47 -1.90 -0.54 -0.53
CA THR A 47 -2.25 -0.59 0.89
C THR A 47 -1.67 -1.85 1.53
N PRO A 48 -1.50 -1.90 2.87
CA PRO A 48 -1.00 -3.10 3.56
C PRO A 48 -1.80 -4.37 3.25
N ALA A 49 -3.12 -4.26 3.12
CA ALA A 49 -3.98 -5.40 2.79
C ALA A 49 -3.70 -5.94 1.37
N VAL A 50 -3.46 -5.06 0.40
CA VAL A 50 -3.08 -5.45 -0.97
C VAL A 50 -1.68 -6.08 -1.00
N CYS A 51 -0.75 -5.63 -0.16
CA CYS A 51 0.59 -6.24 -0.06
C CYS A 51 0.53 -7.72 0.32
N ILE A 52 -0.42 -8.14 1.15
CA ILE A 52 -0.63 -9.56 1.48
C ILE A 52 -0.89 -10.39 0.21
N VAL A 53 -1.78 -9.90 -0.66
CA VAL A 53 -2.11 -10.59 -1.93
C VAL A 53 -0.88 -10.68 -2.83
N ILE A 54 -0.09 -9.60 -2.91
CA ILE A 54 1.14 -9.58 -3.71
C ILE A 54 2.15 -10.60 -3.19
N LEU A 55 2.36 -10.67 -1.88
CA LEU A 55 3.28 -11.64 -1.27
C LEU A 55 2.83 -13.08 -1.50
N LEU A 56 1.52 -13.35 -1.45
CA LEU A 56 0.96 -14.66 -1.81
C LEU A 56 1.21 -14.99 -3.28
N LYS A 57 0.94 -14.04 -4.19
CA LYS A 57 1.18 -14.19 -5.64
C LYS A 57 2.63 -14.49 -5.97
N GLN A 58 3.56 -13.89 -5.24
CA GLN A 58 5.00 -14.10 -5.38
C GLN A 58 5.51 -15.37 -4.68
N GLY A 59 4.64 -16.14 -4.01
CA GLY A 59 5.02 -17.34 -3.27
C GLY A 59 5.87 -17.06 -2.03
N LYS A 60 5.88 -15.81 -1.54
CA LYS A 60 6.61 -15.42 -0.31
C LYS A 60 5.88 -15.85 0.96
N ILE A 61 4.55 -15.97 0.87
CA ILE A 61 3.68 -16.54 1.90
C ILE A 61 2.69 -17.51 1.25
N ASN A 62 2.12 -18.42 2.04
CA ASN A 62 1.04 -19.30 1.59
C ASN A 62 -0.34 -18.70 1.95
N LEU A 63 -1.42 -19.32 1.47
CA LEU A 63 -2.79 -18.82 1.66
C LEU A 63 -3.18 -18.72 3.15
N GLN A 64 -2.81 -19.72 3.96
CA GLN A 64 -3.08 -19.73 5.39
C GLN A 64 -2.45 -18.52 6.09
N VAL A 65 -1.17 -18.27 5.83
CA VAL A 65 -0.46 -17.11 6.36
C VAL A 65 -1.07 -15.81 5.87
N ALA A 66 -1.49 -15.74 4.60
CA ALA A 66 -2.14 -14.55 4.05
C ALA A 66 -3.45 -14.22 4.79
N LEU A 67 -4.28 -15.23 5.06
CA LEU A 67 -5.54 -15.06 5.81
C LEU A 67 -5.29 -14.63 7.26
N GLU A 68 -4.31 -15.23 7.93
CA GLU A 68 -3.92 -14.84 9.29
C GLU A 68 -3.45 -13.38 9.34
N LYS A 69 -2.64 -12.94 8.37
CA LYS A 69 -2.19 -11.53 8.31
C LYS A 69 -3.32 -10.57 8.00
N LEU A 70 -4.30 -10.96 7.17
CA LEU A 70 -5.46 -10.14 6.89
C LEU A 70 -6.33 -9.97 8.15
N GLU A 71 -6.49 -11.04 8.94
CA GLU A 71 -7.24 -10.99 10.18
C GLU A 71 -6.62 -10.02 11.20
N LEU A 72 -5.29 -10.04 11.33
CA LEU A 72 -4.57 -9.08 12.18
C LEU A 72 -4.74 -7.62 11.71
N LEU A 73 -4.87 -7.41 10.39
CA LEU A 73 -5.11 -6.07 9.82
C LEU A 73 -6.57 -5.60 9.96
N SER A 74 -7.53 -6.50 10.22
CA SER A 74 -8.97 -6.21 10.19
C SER A 74 -9.37 -5.01 11.05
N HIS A 75 -8.71 -4.81 12.19
CA HIS A 75 -8.97 -3.71 13.11
C HIS A 75 -8.49 -2.34 12.62
N PHE A 76 -7.62 -2.30 11.60
CA PHE A 76 -7.00 -1.07 11.09
C PHE A 76 -7.56 -0.64 9.73
N ILE A 77 -8.19 -1.55 8.99
CA ILE A 77 -8.71 -1.31 7.65
C ILE A 77 -10.24 -1.23 7.64
N SER A 78 -10.80 -0.72 6.54
CA SER A 78 -12.25 -0.72 6.37
C SER A 78 -12.79 -2.13 6.11
N SER A 79 -14.06 -2.38 6.46
CA SER A 79 -14.73 -3.64 6.12
C SER A 79 -14.72 -3.92 4.61
N ASP A 80 -14.86 -2.88 3.78
CA ASP A 80 -14.80 -3.00 2.33
C ASP A 80 -13.42 -3.47 1.84
N GLU A 81 -12.35 -2.89 2.39
CA GLU A 81 -10.97 -3.30 2.07
C GLU A 81 -10.70 -4.73 2.53
N TYR A 82 -11.09 -5.07 3.77
CA TYR A 82 -10.97 -6.42 4.30
C TYR A 82 -11.71 -7.43 3.40
N ASN A 83 -12.97 -7.18 3.10
CA ASN A 83 -13.80 -8.09 2.30
C ASN A 83 -13.28 -8.23 0.86
N THR A 84 -12.80 -7.14 0.25
CA THR A 84 -12.21 -7.16 -1.09
C THR A 84 -10.96 -8.03 -1.13
N VAL A 85 -10.07 -7.87 -0.15
CA VAL A 85 -8.83 -8.66 -0.07
C VAL A 85 -9.13 -10.10 0.31
N LYS A 86 -10.04 -10.33 1.26
CA LYS A 86 -10.48 -11.67 1.66
C LYS A 86 -11.04 -12.44 0.46
N TRP A 87 -11.90 -11.81 -0.33
CA TRP A 87 -12.41 -12.39 -1.57
C TRP A 87 -11.28 -12.74 -2.54
N ALA A 88 -10.32 -11.83 -2.78
CA ALA A 88 -9.19 -12.10 -3.66
C ALA A 88 -8.30 -13.27 -3.18
N LEU A 89 -8.16 -13.45 -1.87
CA LEU A 89 -7.46 -14.59 -1.26
C LEU A 89 -8.26 -15.88 -1.37
N ASP A 90 -9.58 -15.85 -1.13
CA ASP A 90 -10.44 -17.02 -1.20
C ASP A 90 -10.61 -17.54 -2.62
N THR A 91 -10.56 -16.66 -3.63
CA THR A 91 -10.54 -17.03 -5.05
C THR A 91 -9.14 -17.38 -5.57
N TRP A 92 -8.12 -17.40 -4.71
CA TRP A 92 -6.75 -17.67 -5.12
C TRP A 92 -6.59 -19.11 -5.60
N ARG A 93 -6.30 -19.27 -6.90
CA ARG A 93 -6.14 -20.58 -7.58
C ARG A 93 -7.38 -21.46 -7.49
N THR A 94 -8.56 -20.88 -7.24
CA THR A 94 -9.81 -21.53 -7.60
C THR A 94 -9.81 -21.66 -9.13
N PRO A 95 -10.00 -22.87 -9.69
CA PRO A 95 -10.01 -23.08 -11.14
C PRO A 95 -11.08 -22.25 -11.85
#